data_AF-I4HP90-F1
#
_entry.id   AF-I4HP90-F1
#
_cell.length_a   1.000
_cell.length_b   1.000
_cell.length_c   1.000
_cell.angle_alpha   90.00
_cell.angle_beta   90.00
_cell.angle_gamma   90.00
#
_symmetry.space_group_name_H-M   'P 1'
#
loop_
_entity.id
_entity.type
_entity.pdbx_description
1 polymer ?
#
loop_
_entity_poly.entity_id
_entity_poly.type
_entity_poly.pdbx_seq_one_letter_code
_entity_poly.pdbx_strand_id
1 'polypeptide(L)'
;MFRNGSNNPKAKIIESSPSSAQPGKNMDKVRVIVIEDHDLTRMGLVAALQHREGIQLVGEAISGLQGLKLLEETKPDVAIIDK
;
A
#
# COMPACT_ATOMS: atom_id res chain seq x y z
N MET A 1 -34.58 -28.39 -50.02
CA MET A 1 -33.54 -29.02 -49.20
C MET A 1 -33.91 -28.85 -47.73
N PHE A 2 -33.95 -29.99 -47.03
CA PHE A 2 -34.01 -30.29 -45.58
C PHE A 2 -34.68 -29.33 -44.57
N ARG A 3 -35.62 -29.92 -43.83
CA ARG A 3 -36.38 -29.44 -42.66
C ARG A 3 -35.48 -29.41 -41.41
N ASN A 4 -35.80 -28.51 -40.47
CA ASN A 4 -36.03 -28.75 -39.03
C ASN A 4 -35.92 -27.39 -38.32
N GLY A 5 -36.91 -26.83 -37.62
CA GLY A 5 -37.99 -27.44 -36.87
C GLY A 5 -37.60 -27.56 -35.39
N SER A 6 -37.80 -26.51 -34.59
CA SER A 6 -38.16 -26.67 -33.18
C SER A 6 -38.81 -25.39 -32.64
N ASN A 7 -40.06 -25.55 -32.23
CA ASN A 7 -40.95 -24.54 -31.69
C ASN A 7 -40.79 -24.43 -30.17
N ASN A 8 -41.14 -23.24 -29.67
CA ASN A 8 -41.82 -22.95 -28.40
C ASN A 8 -41.00 -22.60 -27.13
N PRO A 9 -41.63 -21.86 -26.18
CA PRO A 9 -41.07 -20.68 -25.54
C PRO A 9 -41.03 -20.90 -24.00
N LYS A 10 -40.73 -19.83 -23.26
CA LYS A 10 -40.78 -19.71 -21.78
C LYS A 10 -39.57 -20.21 -21.00
N ALA A 11 -39.00 -19.21 -20.31
CA ALA A 11 -38.41 -19.26 -18.97
C ALA A 11 -37.20 -20.17 -18.75
N LYS A 12 -36.03 -19.55 -18.54
CA LYS A 12 -35.00 -20.13 -17.66
C LYS A 12 -34.29 -19.01 -16.88
N ILE A 13 -34.82 -18.75 -15.68
CA ILE A 13 -34.17 -18.93 -14.36
C ILE A 13 -33.19 -17.79 -14.02
N ILE A 14 -33.57 -17.03 -13.00
CA ILE A 14 -32.74 -16.10 -12.26
C ILE A 14 -31.76 -16.97 -11.46
N GLU A 15 -30.57 -17.22 -11.98
CA GLU A 15 -29.50 -17.86 -11.20
C GLU A 15 -28.67 -16.77 -10.53
N SER A 16 -28.92 -16.59 -9.23
CA SER A 16 -28.07 -15.84 -8.32
C SER A 16 -26.77 -16.59 -8.04
N SER A 17 -25.65 -15.84 -8.04
CA SER A 17 -24.35 -16.05 -7.33
C SER A 17 -23.14 -16.39 -8.22
N PRO A 18 -21.90 -16.02 -7.86
CA PRO A 18 -21.44 -15.52 -6.56
C PRO A 18 -20.80 -14.13 -6.57
N SER A 19 -20.94 -13.44 -5.43
CA SER A 19 -20.06 -12.35 -5.02
C SER A 19 -18.61 -12.86 -5.02
N SER A 20 -17.81 -12.42 -5.98
CA SER A 20 -16.37 -12.71 -6.01
C SER A 20 -15.63 -11.53 -5.41
N ALA A 21 -15.30 -11.72 -4.13
CA ALA A 21 -14.20 -11.14 -3.37
C ALA A 21 -13.80 -9.70 -3.72
N GLN A 22 -14.09 -8.79 -2.79
CA GLN A 22 -13.39 -7.50 -2.72
C GLN A 22 -11.88 -7.74 -2.90
N PRO A 23 -11.19 -6.97 -3.76
CA PRO A 23 -9.72 -7.02 -3.79
C PRO A 23 -9.24 -6.74 -2.37
N GLY A 24 -8.37 -7.61 -1.88
CA GLY A 24 -7.88 -7.58 -0.51
C GLY A 24 -7.48 -6.16 -0.13
N LYS A 25 -7.91 -5.76 1.07
CA LYS A 25 -7.49 -4.52 1.75
C LYS A 25 -6.09 -4.16 1.28
N ASN A 26 -5.94 -3.05 0.54
CA ASN A 26 -4.62 -2.45 0.33
C ASN A 26 -4.04 -2.32 1.73
N MET A 27 -3.04 -3.14 2.03
CA MET A 27 -2.26 -2.95 3.25
C MET A 27 -1.42 -1.73 2.94
N ASP A 28 -1.97 -0.56 3.24
CA ASP A 28 -1.26 0.70 3.06
C ASP A 28 0.11 0.55 3.71
N LYS A 29 1.18 0.80 2.93
CA LYS A 29 2.55 0.65 3.41
C LYS A 29 2.73 1.51 4.66
N VAL A 30 3.42 0.98 5.67
CA VAL A 30 3.79 1.76 6.85
C VAL A 30 4.76 2.85 6.42
N ARG A 31 4.37 4.11 6.63
CA ARG A 31 5.11 5.30 6.25
C ARG A 31 6.10 5.64 7.35
N VAL A 32 7.39 5.59 7.03
CA VAL A 32 8.49 5.75 7.98
C VAL A 32 9.33 6.97 7.63
N ILE A 33 9.76 7.73 8.63
CA ILE A 33 10.85 8.70 8.50
C ILE A 33 12.05 8.31 9.37
N VAL A 34 13.25 8.72 8.96
CA VAL A 34 14.49 8.54 9.72
C VAL A 34 15.07 9.92 10.07
N ILE A 35 15.31 10.18 11.35
CA ILE A 35 15.93 11.40 11.89
C ILE A 35 17.22 10.98 12.59
N GLU A 36 18.36 11.23 11.98
CA GLU A 36 19.68 10.70 12.39
C GLU A 36 20.78 11.67 11.94
N ASP A 37 21.61 12.14 12.88
CA ASP A 37 22.62 13.17 12.61
C ASP A 37 23.94 12.59 12.06
N HIS A 38 24.16 11.28 12.17
CA HIS A 38 25.33 10.59 11.59
C HIS A 38 25.03 9.96 10.23
N ASP A 39 25.73 10.43 9.19
CA ASP A 39 25.52 10.00 7.79
C ASP A 39 25.56 8.48 7.60
N LEU A 40 26.55 7.79 8.18
CA LEU A 40 26.71 6.35 7.98
C LEU A 40 25.54 5.55 8.57
N THR A 41 25.08 5.93 9.76
CA THR A 41 23.94 5.29 10.43
C THR A 41 22.65 5.55 9.65
N ARG A 42 22.43 6.81 9.22
CA ARG A 42 21.25 7.19 8.44
C ARG A 42 21.20 6.42 7.12
N MET A 43 22.29 6.40 6.37
CA MET A 43 22.39 5.66 5.11
C MET A 43 22.15 4.17 5.31
N GLY A 44 22.67 3.58 6.39
CA GLY A 44 22.44 2.17 6.73
C GLY A 44 20.97 1.87 7.01
N LEU A 45 20.29 2.70 7.81
CA LEU A 45 18.86 2.59 8.10
C LEU A 45 18.01 2.72 6.82
N VAL A 46 18.30 3.73 6.02
CA VAL A 46 17.60 4.01 4.76
C VAL A 46 17.73 2.84 3.80
N ALA A 47 18.95 2.34 3.57
CA ALA A 47 19.20 1.19 2.72
C ALA A 47 18.45 -0.08 3.21
N ALA A 48 18.40 -0.29 4.52
CA ALA A 48 17.70 -1.42 5.12
C ALA A 48 16.17 -1.35 4.98
N LEU A 49 15.60 -0.15 4.85
CA LEU A 49 14.15 0.10 4.79
C LEU A 49 13.60 0.27 3.37
N GLN A 50 14.36 0.85 2.44
CA GLN A 50 13.88 1.24 1.10
C GLN A 50 13.27 0.09 0.27
N HIS A 51 13.75 -1.14 0.46
CA HIS A 51 13.33 -2.32 -0.32
C HIS A 51 12.44 -3.29 0.46
N ARG A 52 12.00 -2.92 1.67
CA ARG A 52 11.15 -3.78 2.50
C ARG A 52 9.70 -3.69 2.00
N GLU A 53 9.14 -4.84 1.64
CA GLU A 53 7.71 -4.93 1.37
C GLU A 53 6.91 -4.47 2.59
N GLY A 54 5.85 -3.68 2.37
CA GLY A 54 5.03 -3.10 3.43
C GLY A 54 5.62 -1.86 4.11
N ILE A 55 6.82 -1.39 3.73
CA ILE A 55 7.40 -0.13 4.23
C ILE A 55 7.51 0.89 3.09
N GLN A 56 7.22 2.14 3.41
CA GLN A 56 7.49 3.30 2.57
C GLN A 56 8.32 4.31 3.37
N LEU A 57 9.57 4.52 2.96
CA LEU A 57 10.36 5.63 3.49
C LEU A 57 9.82 6.94 2.88
N VAL A 58 9.28 7.82 3.72
CA VAL A 58 8.67 9.10 3.28
C VAL A 58 9.54 10.32 3.56
N GLY A 59 10.70 10.13 4.20
CA GLY A 59 11.75 11.14 4.23
C GLY A 59 12.84 10.88 5.27
N GLU A 60 13.83 11.75 5.25
CA GLU A 60 15.04 11.68 6.07
C GLU A 60 15.36 13.08 6.61
N ALA A 61 15.92 13.15 7.81
CA ALA A 61 16.40 14.38 8.41
C ALA A 61 17.70 14.16 9.19
N ILE A 62 18.54 15.20 9.26
CA ILE A 62 19.83 15.19 9.95
C ILE A 62 19.78 15.88 11.32
N SER A 63 18.61 16.39 11.71
CA SER A 63 18.43 17.15 12.95
C SER A 63 16.98 17.10 13.40
N GLY A 64 16.76 17.34 14.69
CA GLY A 64 15.41 17.43 15.26
C GLY A 64 14.55 18.55 14.64
N LEU A 65 15.14 19.70 14.30
CA LEU A 65 14.37 20.81 13.69
C LEU A 65 13.89 20.46 12.27
N GLN A 66 14.75 19.84 11.47
CA GLN A 66 14.34 19.35 10.15
C GLN A 66 13.33 18.20 10.30
N GLY A 67 13.56 17.31 11.26
CA GLY A 67 12.66 16.19 11.58
C GLY A 67 11.27 16.65 12.00
N LEU A 68 11.16 17.70 12.82
CA LEU A 68 9.88 18.27 13.25
C LEU A 68 9.06 18.78 12.06
N LYS A 69 9.69 19.54 11.16
CA LYS A 69 9.03 20.00 9.92
C LYS A 69 8.56 18.82 9.09
N LEU A 70 9.41 17.81 8.94
CA LEU A 70 9.11 16.61 8.16
C LEU A 70 7.96 15.80 8.77
N LEU A 71 7.88 15.71 10.09
CA LEU A 71 6.78 15.08 10.82
C LEU A 71 5.44 15.77 10.54
N GLU A 72 5.42 17.11 10.59
CA GLU A 72 4.22 17.92 10.35
C GLU A 72 3.73 17.84 8.90
N GLU A 73 4.68 17.90 7.95
CA GLU A 73 4.39 17.85 6.51
C GLU A 73 3.97 16.45 6.05
N THR A 74 4.68 15.42 6.50
CA THR A 74 4.48 14.06 5.98
C THR A 74 3.49 13.25 6.80
N LYS A 75 3.27 13.55 8.09
CA LYS A 75 2.43 12.75 9.00
C LYS A 75 2.69 11.25 8.86
N PRO A 76 3.92 10.78 9.15
CA PRO A 76 4.28 9.37 9.01
C PRO A 76 3.59 8.53 10.09
N ASP A 77 3.56 7.22 9.89
CA ASP A 77 3.05 6.27 10.89
C ASP A 77 4.08 6.03 11.99
N VAL A 78 5.37 6.02 11.62
CA VAL A 78 6.50 5.76 12.52
C VAL A 78 7.65 6.70 12.20
N ALA A 79 8.33 7.21 13.24
CA ALA A 79 9.59 7.92 13.12
C ALA A 79 10.69 7.17 13.89
N ILE A 80 11.84 6.98 13.26
CA ILE A 80 13.06 6.51 13.91
C ILE A 80 13.90 7.75 14.20
N ILE A 81 14.29 7.95 15.46
CA ILE A 81 14.95 9.18 15.92
C ILE A 81 16.20 8.79 16.72
N ASP A 82 17.36 9.31 16.31
CA ASP A 82 18.57 9.36 17.15
C ASP A 82 18.66 10.71 17.89
N LYS A 83 19.42 10.70 19.00
CA LYS A 83 19.49 11.78 19.99
C LYS A 83 20.08 13.09 19.46
#